data_AF-A0AAE0HLE3-F1
#
_entry.id   AF-A0AAE0HLE3-F1
#
_cell.length_a   1.000
_cell.length_b   1.000
_cell.length_c   1.000
_cell.angle_alpha   90.00
_cell.angle_beta   90.00
_cell.angle_gamma   90.00
#
_symmetry.space_group_name_H-M   'P 1'
#
loop_
_entity.id
_entity.type
_entity.pdbx_description
1 polymer ?
#
loop_
_entity_poly.entity_id
_entity_poly.type
_entity_poly.pdbx_seq_one_letter_code
_entity_poly.pdbx_strand_id
1 'polypeptide(L)'
;MKAPAVFGSTQSSPLFRLTPLLRRHIYRLVGLESCDSDDPPFGFDLHIGKASYDAPAASNFHGLLLSCRDLYTEAAALLYSANRFFIYYTRPGSLGPLRSLTAPSLASLTHLKIVLNQSSCHHPDSVLVDCGFCCLHGRLSSGANECEEEHGGRHRPPLLSGSDDDGLARLRVQGMLNEWHSTTAHLSAHITSRLELSLVCDLDPQNGHALEVAESITAPLHGLSTSLRNCHVRLSKAVDSRLQEVARDAVMQARGIETPYLKPSQTATATSLMDLPRELRLHILEYTDLIVPWREVTWSRQNPGYMVLPGENGPDLLSWNDFTPSLFNCWEIKNAHPPVSVGCFCRRYHSAFSSDCRCWVPPSSLFLVCRALYQDALFVFFSANELFVHDLCSDPPWWASDLPEPEQRPGYLEPKPWRDYPHERFAASLFLREVVPVCALAHLRFLELVFPPYLGPSWPQAGQPAMQDWWATVDWLRDKINAPRLTLRLIGTDPPSGSRVAYLATGPYRVTITVAEGDAIMQSYMDILRPLRKLAEGGNGLARVHVNFRYPWQYTEASRSREEDVDYRCWLDDRRRETNDRLERYVMGDRYGSLCENNQEDLPSSRWLSRFYGH
;
A
#
# COMPACT_ATOMS: atom_id res chain seq x y z
N MET A 1 -61.18 -34.18 48.08
CA MET A 1 -59.88 -33.86 47.45
C MET A 1 -60.07 -33.88 45.94
N LYS A 2 -60.06 -32.71 45.28
CA LYS A 2 -60.13 -32.59 43.81
C LYS A 2 -58.70 -32.38 43.29
N ALA A 3 -58.27 -33.22 42.36
CA ALA A 3 -56.99 -33.09 41.67
C ALA A 3 -56.93 -31.79 40.85
N PRO A 4 -55.78 -31.09 40.78
CA PRO A 4 -55.66 -29.86 40.02
C PRO A 4 -55.71 -30.15 38.52
N ALA A 5 -56.50 -29.34 37.81
CA ALA A 5 -56.63 -29.39 36.37
C ALA A 5 -55.30 -29.04 35.70
N VAL A 6 -54.74 -30.00 34.97
CA VAL A 6 -53.62 -29.80 34.04
C VAL A 6 -54.15 -28.96 32.88
N PHE A 7 -53.87 -27.65 32.89
CA PHE A 7 -54.14 -26.78 31.75
C PHE A 7 -53.17 -27.13 30.62
N GLY A 8 -53.60 -28.06 29.77
CA GLY A 8 -52.98 -28.34 28.48
C GLY A 8 -53.35 -27.28 27.45
N SER A 9 -52.38 -26.51 27.03
CA SER A 9 -51.89 -26.50 25.64
C SER A 9 -50.81 -25.43 25.57
N THR A 10 -49.57 -25.87 25.47
CA THR A 10 -48.45 -25.01 25.07
C THR A 10 -48.72 -24.59 23.63
N GLN A 11 -49.54 -23.54 23.44
CA GLN A 11 -49.64 -22.90 22.13
C GLN A 11 -48.23 -22.45 21.76
N SER A 12 -47.64 -23.14 20.78
CA SER A 12 -46.36 -22.76 20.22
C SER A 12 -46.44 -21.30 19.79
N SER A 13 -45.42 -20.51 20.16
CA SER A 13 -45.34 -19.11 19.77
C SER A 13 -45.65 -18.98 18.28
N PRO A 14 -46.48 -18.00 17.86
CA PRO A 14 -46.84 -17.80 16.46
C PRO A 14 -45.63 -17.75 15.54
N LEU A 15 -44.47 -17.28 16.05
CA LEU A 15 -43.23 -17.21 15.31
C LEU A 15 -42.73 -18.60 14.85
N PHE A 16 -42.89 -19.64 15.68
CA PHE A 16 -42.49 -21.00 15.32
C PHE A 16 -43.42 -21.67 14.30
N ARG A 17 -44.58 -21.08 14.02
CA ARG A 17 -45.46 -21.52 12.92
C ARG A 17 -44.95 -21.04 11.57
N LEU A 18 -44.09 -20.02 11.55
CA LEU A 18 -43.45 -19.54 10.33
C LEU A 18 -42.33 -20.50 9.91
N THR A 19 -42.06 -20.57 8.60
CA THR A 19 -40.91 -21.32 8.09
C THR A 19 -39.59 -20.67 8.54
N PRO A 20 -38.49 -21.44 8.66
CA PRO A 20 -37.18 -20.86 9.00
C PRO A 20 -36.75 -19.71 8.07
N LEU A 21 -37.11 -19.77 6.78
CA LEU A 21 -36.84 -18.70 5.82
C LEU A 21 -37.58 -17.39 6.19
N LEU A 22 -38.86 -17.48 6.55
CA LEU A 22 -39.63 -16.30 6.97
C LEU A 22 -39.13 -15.73 8.30
N ARG A 23 -38.73 -16.60 9.25
CA ARG A 23 -38.11 -16.14 10.50
C ARG A 23 -36.79 -15.42 10.25
N ARG A 24 -35.92 -15.97 9.39
CA ARG A 24 -34.66 -15.30 9.00
C ARG A 24 -34.92 -13.93 8.35
N HIS A 25 -35.96 -13.81 7.53
CA HIS A 25 -36.35 -12.53 6.95
C HIS A 25 -36.75 -11.52 8.05
N ILE A 26 -37.53 -11.95 9.05
CA ILE A 26 -37.84 -11.13 10.22
C ILE A 26 -36.57 -10.73 10.97
N TYR A 27 -35.61 -11.64 11.14
CA TYR A 27 -34.33 -11.33 11.80
C TYR A 27 -33.52 -10.26 11.05
N ARG A 28 -33.49 -10.30 9.72
CA ARG A 28 -32.88 -9.23 8.90
C ARG A 28 -33.59 -7.89 9.09
N LEU A 29 -34.93 -7.90 9.05
CA LEU A 29 -35.73 -6.68 9.26
C LEU A 29 -35.50 -6.04 10.63
N VAL A 30 -35.23 -6.81 11.68
CA VAL A 30 -34.87 -6.27 13.01
C VAL A 30 -33.39 -6.00 13.18
N GLY A 31 -32.57 -6.22 12.14
CA GLY A 31 -31.17 -5.84 12.13
C GLY A 31 -30.18 -6.87 12.68
N LEU A 32 -30.53 -8.16 12.66
CA LEU A 32 -29.64 -9.23 13.14
C LEU A 32 -28.57 -9.64 12.11
N GLU A 33 -28.85 -9.41 10.83
CA GLU A 33 -28.01 -9.68 9.66
C GLU A 33 -28.34 -8.59 8.63
N SER A 34 -27.40 -8.23 7.76
CA SER A 34 -27.69 -7.24 6.71
C SER A 34 -28.81 -7.70 5.77
N CYS A 35 -29.58 -6.74 5.26
CA CYS A 35 -30.72 -7.03 4.40
C CYS A 35 -30.27 -7.55 3.03
N ASP A 36 -29.25 -6.93 2.44
CA ASP A 36 -28.73 -7.29 1.13
C ASP A 36 -27.47 -8.12 1.22
N SER A 37 -27.29 -9.05 0.27
CA SER A 37 -26.08 -9.87 0.17
C SER A 37 -24.82 -9.06 -0.14
N ASP A 38 -25.02 -7.84 -0.64
CA ASP A 38 -23.97 -6.95 -1.10
C ASP A 38 -23.57 -5.96 0.01
N ASP A 39 -24.40 -5.83 1.05
CA ASP A 39 -24.06 -5.03 2.22
C ASP A 39 -22.98 -5.73 3.06
N PRO A 40 -22.06 -4.96 3.67
CA PRO A 40 -21.06 -5.52 4.56
C PRO A 40 -21.71 -6.07 5.83
N PRO A 41 -21.10 -7.11 6.42
CA PRO A 41 -21.53 -7.62 7.72
C PRO A 41 -21.41 -6.54 8.80
N PHE A 42 -22.38 -6.45 9.70
CA PHE A 42 -22.35 -5.47 10.78
C PHE A 42 -21.16 -5.69 11.72
N GLY A 43 -20.65 -4.60 12.29
CA GLY A 43 -19.60 -4.63 13.29
C GLY A 43 -20.14 -4.44 14.71
N PHE A 44 -19.81 -5.35 15.63
CA PHE A 44 -20.23 -5.29 17.04
C PHE A 44 -19.03 -5.22 17.99
N ASP A 45 -18.98 -4.18 18.84
CA ASP A 45 -18.03 -4.12 19.96
C ASP A 45 -18.60 -4.83 21.19
N LEU A 46 -17.93 -5.90 21.61
CA LEU A 46 -18.34 -6.72 22.75
C LEU A 46 -18.27 -6.00 24.11
N HIS A 47 -17.62 -4.83 24.21
CA HIS A 47 -17.59 -4.04 25.45
C HIS A 47 -18.77 -3.12 25.61
N ILE A 48 -19.08 -2.37 24.56
CA ILE A 48 -20.00 -1.24 24.64
C ILE A 48 -21.43 -1.71 24.35
N GLY A 49 -21.59 -2.92 23.78
CA GLY A 49 -22.89 -3.40 23.28
C GLY A 49 -23.46 -2.49 22.19
N LYS A 50 -22.64 -1.55 21.68
CA LYS A 50 -22.96 -0.67 20.57
C LYS A 50 -22.44 -1.33 19.31
N ALA A 51 -23.32 -1.38 18.32
CA ALA A 51 -22.94 -1.69 16.98
C ALA A 51 -22.22 -0.47 16.35
N SER A 52 -21.38 -0.70 15.34
CA SER A 52 -20.78 0.38 14.53
C SER A 52 -21.89 1.29 13.95
N TYR A 53 -21.56 2.51 13.52
CA TYR A 53 -22.52 3.56 13.17
C TYR A 53 -23.59 3.16 12.13
N ASP A 54 -23.30 2.16 11.28
CA ASP A 54 -24.24 1.68 10.25
C ASP A 54 -25.12 0.53 10.71
N ALA A 55 -24.81 -0.07 11.85
CA ALA A 55 -25.56 -1.21 12.34
C ALA A 55 -26.78 -0.74 13.15
N PRO A 56 -27.96 -1.35 12.91
CA PRO A 56 -29.17 -1.00 13.64
C PRO A 56 -28.95 -1.13 15.15
N ALA A 57 -29.55 -0.21 15.91
CA ALA A 57 -29.39 -0.17 17.36
C ALA A 57 -29.64 -1.55 17.97
N ALA A 58 -28.72 -2.05 18.80
CA ALA A 58 -28.79 -3.39 19.40
C ALA A 58 -30.10 -3.65 20.18
N SER A 59 -30.78 -2.58 20.61
CA SER A 59 -32.14 -2.63 21.18
C SER A 59 -33.16 -3.32 20.26
N ASN A 60 -32.96 -3.29 18.95
CA ASN A 60 -33.93 -3.74 17.95
C ASN A 60 -34.08 -5.28 17.92
N PHE A 61 -33.01 -6.02 18.22
CA PHE A 61 -33.02 -7.49 18.21
C PHE A 61 -32.75 -8.13 19.59
N HIS A 62 -32.41 -7.35 20.62
CA HIS A 62 -32.15 -7.89 21.96
C HIS A 62 -33.32 -8.72 22.52
N GLY A 63 -34.56 -8.31 22.22
CA GLY A 63 -35.76 -9.06 22.60
C GLY A 63 -35.77 -10.50 22.06
N LEU A 64 -35.22 -10.75 20.87
CA LEU A 64 -35.10 -12.10 20.29
C LEU A 64 -34.16 -12.97 21.11
N LEU A 65 -33.04 -12.40 21.56
CA LEU A 65 -32.05 -13.09 22.39
C LEU A 65 -32.56 -13.38 23.81
N LEU A 66 -33.58 -12.65 24.28
CA LEU A 66 -34.20 -12.87 25.60
C LEU A 66 -35.50 -13.69 25.56
N SER A 67 -36.03 -14.02 24.39
CA SER A 67 -37.38 -14.58 24.25
C SER A 67 -37.52 -16.02 24.79
N CYS A 68 -36.97 -17.00 24.08
CA CYS A 68 -36.96 -18.40 24.51
C CYS A 68 -35.73 -19.12 23.95
N ARG A 69 -35.43 -20.32 24.48
CA ARG A 69 -34.20 -21.06 24.13
C ARG A 69 -34.04 -21.34 22.63
N ASP A 70 -35.13 -21.69 21.96
CA ASP A 70 -35.09 -22.03 20.54
C ASP A 70 -34.87 -20.77 19.68
N LEU A 71 -35.55 -19.66 19.99
CA LEU A 71 -35.31 -18.37 19.32
C LEU A 71 -33.91 -17.84 19.60
N TYR A 72 -33.45 -17.92 20.86
CA TYR A 72 -32.09 -17.54 21.23
C TYR A 72 -31.07 -18.33 20.41
N THR A 73 -31.25 -19.64 20.28
CA THR A 73 -30.30 -20.50 19.57
C THR A 73 -30.26 -20.15 18.08
N GLU A 74 -31.41 -19.93 17.45
CA GLU A 74 -31.53 -19.55 16.03
C GLU A 74 -30.95 -18.14 15.79
N ALA A 75 -31.35 -17.16 16.62
CA ALA A 75 -30.92 -15.78 16.51
C ALA A 75 -29.43 -15.61 16.84
N ALA A 76 -28.92 -16.24 17.90
CA ALA A 76 -27.50 -16.18 18.25
C ALA A 76 -26.64 -16.82 17.16
N ALA A 77 -27.04 -17.98 16.62
CA ALA A 77 -26.30 -18.60 15.52
C ALA A 77 -26.22 -17.67 14.30
N LEU A 78 -27.32 -16.99 13.93
CA LEU A 78 -27.32 -16.03 12.83
C LEU A 78 -26.47 -14.80 13.15
N LEU A 79 -26.65 -14.20 14.33
CA LEU A 79 -25.90 -13.01 14.78
C LEU A 79 -24.39 -13.25 14.74
N TYR A 80 -23.90 -14.37 15.28
CA TYR A 80 -22.47 -14.64 15.34
C TYR A 80 -21.87 -15.10 14.01
N SER A 81 -22.67 -15.71 13.13
CA SER A 81 -22.18 -16.21 11.84
C SER A 81 -22.23 -15.17 10.72
N ALA A 82 -23.16 -14.22 10.77
CA ALA A 82 -23.34 -13.21 9.73
C ALA A 82 -22.59 -11.90 9.99
N ASN A 83 -22.05 -11.69 11.19
CA ASN A 83 -21.50 -10.39 11.60
C ASN A 83 -20.05 -10.48 12.09
N ARG A 84 -19.42 -9.32 12.29
CA ARG A 84 -18.05 -9.18 12.78
C ARG A 84 -18.04 -8.70 14.22
N PHE A 85 -17.19 -9.31 15.04
CA PHE A 85 -17.08 -8.97 16.45
C PHE A 85 -15.70 -8.42 16.78
N PHE A 86 -15.68 -7.37 17.61
CA PHE A 86 -14.49 -6.68 18.06
C PHE A 86 -14.43 -6.71 19.58
N ILE A 87 -13.23 -6.84 20.14
CA ILE A 87 -13.00 -6.72 21.58
C ILE A 87 -11.64 -6.04 21.84
N TYR A 88 -11.59 -5.16 22.82
CA TYR A 88 -10.45 -4.29 23.11
C TYR A 88 -9.96 -4.49 24.55
N TYR A 89 -8.73 -4.94 24.71
CA TYR A 89 -8.13 -5.02 26.03
C TYR A 89 -7.89 -3.61 26.58
N THR A 90 -8.80 -3.14 27.42
CA THR A 90 -8.69 -1.81 28.03
C THR A 90 -8.10 -1.83 29.44
N ARG A 91 -8.37 -2.90 30.20
CA ARG A 91 -7.97 -3.14 31.59
C ARG A 91 -8.09 -4.64 31.91
N PRO A 92 -7.57 -5.12 33.05
CA PRO A 92 -7.81 -6.50 33.47
C PRO A 92 -9.31 -6.82 33.54
N GLY A 93 -9.70 -7.98 33.01
CA GLY A 93 -11.08 -8.43 32.87
C GLY A 93 -11.76 -8.00 31.57
N SER A 94 -11.11 -7.19 30.73
CA SER A 94 -11.70 -6.67 29.49
C SER A 94 -12.06 -7.79 28.49
N LEU A 95 -11.36 -8.93 28.47
CA LEU A 95 -11.73 -10.04 27.58
C LEU A 95 -12.85 -10.94 28.16
N GLY A 96 -13.40 -10.58 29.33
CA GLY A 96 -14.49 -11.29 30.00
C GLY A 96 -15.74 -11.52 29.16
N PRO A 97 -16.24 -10.54 28.36
CA PRO A 97 -17.40 -10.74 27.49
C PRO A 97 -17.23 -11.91 26.51
N LEU A 98 -16.02 -12.09 25.97
CA LEU A 98 -15.73 -13.20 25.05
C LEU A 98 -15.77 -14.56 25.75
N ARG A 99 -15.30 -14.64 27.00
CA ARG A 99 -15.42 -15.84 27.86
C ARG A 99 -16.84 -16.09 28.38
N SER A 100 -17.72 -15.09 28.24
CA SER A 100 -19.13 -15.19 28.66
C SER A 100 -20.03 -15.66 27.52
N LEU A 101 -19.51 -15.76 26.29
CA LEU A 101 -20.24 -16.32 25.16
C LEU A 101 -20.47 -17.82 25.37
N THR A 102 -21.64 -18.30 24.97
CA THR A 102 -21.96 -19.72 25.06
C THR A 102 -21.16 -20.52 24.03
N ALA A 103 -20.94 -21.82 24.27
CA ALA A 103 -20.25 -22.68 23.32
C ALA A 103 -20.89 -22.66 21.90
N PRO A 104 -22.23 -22.72 21.73
CA PRO A 104 -22.86 -22.55 20.42
C PRO A 104 -22.59 -21.18 19.76
N SER A 105 -22.56 -20.11 20.53
CA SER A 105 -22.24 -18.75 20.03
C SER A 105 -20.81 -18.68 19.50
N LEU A 106 -19.84 -19.19 20.28
CA LEU A 106 -18.43 -19.26 19.88
C LEU A 106 -18.23 -20.15 18.64
N ALA A 107 -18.91 -21.28 18.58
CA ALA A 107 -18.86 -22.18 17.42
C ALA A 107 -19.43 -21.54 16.14
N SER A 108 -20.35 -20.58 16.30
CA SER A 108 -20.99 -19.85 15.21
C SER A 108 -20.20 -18.64 14.73
N LEU A 109 -19.17 -18.18 15.47
CA LEU A 109 -18.36 -17.02 15.08
C LEU A 109 -17.65 -17.28 13.74
N THR A 110 -17.83 -16.36 12.79
CA THR A 110 -17.09 -16.37 11.52
C THR A 110 -15.98 -15.34 11.48
N HIS A 111 -16.11 -14.21 12.18
CA HIS A 111 -15.09 -13.16 12.21
C HIS A 111 -14.93 -12.58 13.63
N LEU A 112 -13.71 -12.61 14.14
CA LEU A 112 -13.38 -12.05 15.44
C LEU A 112 -12.09 -11.22 15.33
N LYS A 113 -12.13 -9.98 15.80
CA LYS A 113 -10.96 -9.12 15.97
C LYS A 113 -10.72 -8.84 17.45
N ILE A 114 -9.50 -9.14 17.87
CA ILE A 114 -9.02 -8.96 19.24
C ILE A 114 -7.90 -7.92 19.21
N VAL A 115 -8.11 -6.83 19.93
CA VAL A 115 -7.13 -5.75 20.03
C VAL A 115 -6.59 -5.73 21.45
N LEU A 116 -5.38 -6.23 21.63
CA LEU A 116 -4.68 -6.18 22.92
C LEU A 116 -4.03 -4.80 23.13
N ASN A 117 -3.42 -4.26 22.08
CA ASN A 117 -2.89 -2.90 22.03
C ASN A 117 -2.86 -2.41 20.58
N GLN A 118 -3.18 -1.13 20.36
CA GLN A 118 -3.22 -0.55 19.03
C GLN A 118 -2.68 0.89 19.06
N SER A 119 -1.57 1.11 18.37
CA SER A 119 -0.88 2.41 18.26
C SER A 119 -1.08 3.09 16.89
N SER A 120 -1.77 2.43 15.97
CA SER A 120 -2.42 3.10 14.84
C SER A 120 -3.65 2.35 14.35
N CYS A 121 -4.61 3.05 13.78
CA CYS A 121 -5.79 2.47 13.17
C CYS A 121 -5.91 2.78 11.68
N HIS A 122 -6.72 1.96 11.01
CA HIS A 122 -7.45 2.33 9.80
C HIS A 122 -8.91 2.20 10.20
N HIS A 123 -9.47 3.27 10.76
CA HIS A 123 -10.89 3.25 11.06
C HIS A 123 -11.63 3.85 9.87
N PRO A 124 -12.51 3.09 9.20
CA PRO A 124 -13.36 3.64 8.15
C PRO A 124 -14.46 4.57 8.68
N ASP A 125 -14.69 4.63 10.00
CA ASP A 125 -15.88 5.28 10.59
C ASP A 125 -15.89 6.81 10.53
N SER A 126 -14.87 7.47 9.96
CA SER A 126 -14.95 8.90 9.66
C SER A 126 -15.55 9.12 8.28
N VAL A 127 -16.88 9.01 8.19
CA VAL A 127 -17.68 9.41 7.00
C VAL A 127 -17.40 10.87 6.57
N LEU A 128 -16.69 11.64 7.40
CA LEU A 128 -16.42 13.06 7.18
C LEU A 128 -14.98 13.41 6.77
N VAL A 129 -13.98 12.53 6.92
CA VAL A 129 -12.58 12.82 6.55
C VAL A 129 -11.85 11.51 6.21
N ASP A 130 -11.05 11.50 5.14
CA ASP A 130 -10.17 10.41 4.69
C ASP A 130 -9.14 9.97 5.77
N CYS A 131 -9.54 9.38 6.90
CA CYS A 131 -8.63 8.96 7.97
C CYS A 131 -7.83 7.68 7.63
N GLY A 132 -7.83 7.25 6.35
CA GLY A 132 -6.95 6.19 5.84
C GLY A 132 -5.46 6.48 6.02
N PHE A 133 -5.10 7.73 6.34
CA PHE A 133 -3.71 8.16 6.48
C PHE A 133 -3.05 7.85 7.83
N CYS A 134 -3.76 7.41 8.89
CA CYS A 134 -3.12 7.19 10.21
C CYS A 134 -1.92 6.22 10.21
N CYS A 135 -1.84 5.27 9.26
CA CYS A 135 -0.65 4.43 9.08
C CYS A 135 0.37 4.99 8.08
N LEU A 136 -0.06 5.84 7.14
CA LEU A 136 0.84 6.51 6.18
C LEU A 136 1.56 7.71 6.84
N HIS A 137 0.91 8.40 7.78
CA HIS A 137 1.45 9.55 8.51
C HIS A 137 2.69 9.23 9.34
N GLY A 138 2.96 7.97 9.68
CA GLY A 138 4.23 7.61 10.32
C GLY A 138 5.47 7.89 9.46
N ARG A 139 5.31 8.10 8.13
CA ARG A 139 6.39 8.52 7.22
C ARG A 139 6.42 10.01 6.93
N LEU A 140 5.32 10.72 7.14
CA LEU A 140 5.20 12.14 6.88
C LEU A 140 5.23 12.84 8.23
N SER A 141 6.35 13.47 8.56
CA SER A 141 6.70 14.02 9.89
C SER A 141 5.67 14.94 10.56
N SER A 142 4.61 15.33 9.86
CA SER A 142 3.57 16.26 10.33
C SER A 142 2.32 15.61 10.96
N GLY A 143 2.08 14.30 10.83
CA GLY A 143 0.74 13.72 11.07
C GLY A 143 0.51 12.95 12.39
N ALA A 144 1.46 12.95 13.34
CA ALA A 144 1.26 12.20 14.59
C ALA A 144 0.14 12.79 15.46
N ASN A 145 0.01 14.11 15.48
CA ASN A 145 -0.95 14.82 16.34
C ASN A 145 -2.39 14.72 15.80
N GLU A 146 -2.59 14.85 14.48
CA GLU A 146 -3.93 14.76 13.87
C GLU A 146 -4.62 13.42 14.20
N CYS A 147 -3.86 12.32 14.14
CA CYS A 147 -4.38 10.99 14.42
C CYS A 147 -4.72 10.78 15.91
N GLU A 148 -4.10 11.51 16.84
CA GLU A 148 -4.41 11.47 18.27
C GLU A 148 -5.66 12.32 18.58
N GLU A 149 -5.74 13.51 17.98
CA GLU A 149 -6.85 14.44 18.10
C GLU A 149 -8.16 13.88 17.50
N GLU A 150 -8.11 13.32 16.29
CA GLU A 150 -9.30 12.82 15.59
C GLU A 150 -9.85 11.52 16.19
N HIS A 151 -9.00 10.67 16.76
CA HIS A 151 -9.41 9.35 17.24
C HIS A 151 -9.62 9.28 18.75
N GLY A 152 -9.62 10.41 19.46
CA GLY A 152 -10.12 10.51 20.84
C GLY A 152 -9.49 9.52 21.83
N GLY A 153 -8.18 9.30 21.74
CA GLY A 153 -7.45 8.39 22.63
C GLY A 153 -7.67 6.89 22.37
N ARG A 154 -8.21 6.51 21.21
CA ARG A 154 -8.25 5.09 20.78
C ARG A 154 -6.86 4.51 20.52
N HIS A 155 -5.89 5.36 20.19
CA HIS A 155 -4.50 4.97 20.08
C HIS A 155 -3.84 4.96 21.45
N ARG A 156 -3.12 3.88 21.71
CA ARG A 156 -2.24 3.77 22.86
C ARG A 156 -0.80 3.79 22.36
N PRO A 157 0.14 4.29 23.17
CA PRO A 157 1.55 4.05 22.90
C PRO A 157 1.79 2.55 22.63
N PRO A 158 2.73 2.18 21.75
CA PRO A 158 3.11 0.79 21.62
C PRO A 158 3.42 0.19 23.00
N LEU A 159 3.04 -1.06 23.21
CA LEU A 159 3.38 -1.75 24.44
C LEU A 159 4.91 -1.77 24.57
N LEU A 160 5.39 -1.56 25.78
CA LEU A 160 6.82 -1.44 26.10
C LEU A 160 7.50 -0.15 25.58
N SER A 161 6.73 0.83 25.07
CA SER A 161 7.25 2.18 24.83
C SER A 161 7.35 2.98 26.13
N GLY A 162 8.51 3.60 26.36
CA GLY A 162 8.79 4.47 27.51
C GLY A 162 9.93 3.98 28.39
N SER A 163 10.60 4.92 29.06
CA SER A 163 11.67 4.65 30.05
C SER A 163 11.13 4.44 31.47
N ASP A 164 9.81 4.50 31.65
CA ASP A 164 9.18 4.48 32.97
C ASP A 164 9.25 3.08 33.58
N ASP A 165 9.70 3.06 34.85
CA ASP A 165 9.77 1.94 35.79
C ASP A 165 9.34 0.57 35.22
N ASP A 166 10.32 -0.09 34.60
CA ASP A 166 10.23 -1.38 33.91
C ASP A 166 9.33 -2.41 34.64
N GLY A 167 9.28 -2.37 35.97
CA GLY A 167 8.47 -3.26 36.80
C GLY A 167 6.96 -3.15 36.56
N LEU A 168 6.39 -1.94 36.55
CA LEU A 168 4.93 -1.77 36.45
C LEU A 168 4.41 -2.09 35.04
N ALA A 169 5.16 -1.69 34.01
CA ALA A 169 4.85 -2.02 32.62
C ALA A 169 4.83 -3.53 32.42
N ARG A 170 5.84 -4.26 32.93
CA ARG A 170 5.91 -5.72 32.88
C ARG A 170 4.73 -6.38 33.60
N LEU A 171 4.35 -5.91 34.79
CA LEU A 171 3.19 -6.44 35.51
C LEU A 171 1.88 -6.26 34.73
N ARG A 172 1.69 -5.12 34.05
CA ARG A 172 0.52 -4.87 33.19
C ARG A 172 0.50 -5.80 31.98
N VAL A 173 1.65 -5.96 31.32
CA VAL A 173 1.80 -6.88 30.19
C VAL A 173 1.53 -8.32 30.64
N GLN A 174 2.06 -8.75 31.77
CA GLN A 174 1.82 -10.10 32.30
C GLN A 174 0.35 -10.34 32.63
N GLY A 175 -0.34 -9.37 33.24
CA GLY A 175 -1.77 -9.45 33.51
C GLY A 175 -2.59 -9.60 32.23
N MET A 176 -2.25 -8.81 31.19
CA MET A 176 -2.85 -8.92 29.86
C MET A 176 -2.60 -10.29 29.24
N LEU A 177 -1.35 -10.77 29.27
CA LEU A 177 -0.98 -12.08 28.73
C LEU A 177 -1.74 -13.21 29.42
N ASN A 178 -1.84 -13.20 30.75
CA ASN A 178 -2.58 -14.22 31.50
C ASN A 178 -4.06 -14.26 31.08
N GLU A 179 -4.68 -13.08 30.94
CA GLU A 179 -6.06 -13.00 30.48
C GLU A 179 -6.23 -13.47 29.04
N TRP A 180 -5.30 -13.10 28.16
CA TRP A 180 -5.27 -13.53 26.76
C TRP A 180 -5.14 -15.06 26.63
N HIS A 181 -4.22 -15.67 27.38
CA HIS A 181 -4.07 -17.13 27.44
C HIS A 181 -5.35 -17.82 27.90
N SER A 182 -5.96 -17.34 28.99
CA SER A 182 -7.23 -17.90 29.49
C SER A 182 -8.37 -17.77 28.48
N THR A 183 -8.44 -16.62 27.80
CA THR A 183 -9.42 -16.37 26.75
C THR A 183 -9.22 -17.30 25.56
N THR A 184 -7.98 -17.48 25.12
CA THR A 184 -7.67 -18.36 23.99
C THR A 184 -7.92 -19.83 24.30
N ALA A 185 -7.62 -20.28 25.54
CA ALA A 185 -7.97 -21.63 25.98
C ALA A 185 -9.49 -21.87 25.91
N HIS A 186 -10.28 -20.87 26.31
CA HIS A 186 -11.74 -20.92 26.21
C HIS A 186 -12.22 -20.92 24.74
N LEU A 187 -11.63 -20.09 23.88
CA LEU A 187 -11.91 -20.11 22.44
C LEU A 187 -11.59 -21.48 21.83
N SER A 188 -10.40 -22.02 22.10
CA SER A 188 -9.93 -23.30 21.55
C SER A 188 -10.88 -24.46 21.84
N ALA A 189 -11.61 -24.43 22.95
CA ALA A 189 -12.58 -25.46 23.32
C ALA A 189 -13.88 -25.41 22.49
N HIS A 190 -14.18 -24.29 21.82
CA HIS A 190 -15.53 -24.03 21.28
C HIS A 190 -15.56 -23.48 19.85
N ILE A 191 -14.46 -22.89 19.33
CA ILE A 191 -14.42 -22.38 17.97
C ILE A 191 -14.41 -23.52 16.93
N THR A 192 -14.79 -23.19 15.70
CA THR A 192 -14.74 -24.09 14.55
C THR A 192 -13.78 -23.58 13.49
N SER A 193 -13.47 -24.41 12.48
CA SER A 193 -12.60 -24.05 11.37
C SER A 193 -13.13 -22.96 10.43
N ARG A 194 -14.30 -22.38 10.73
CA ARG A 194 -14.91 -21.29 9.97
C ARG A 194 -14.41 -19.91 10.41
N LEU A 195 -13.82 -19.83 11.60
CA LEU A 195 -13.41 -18.57 12.20
C LEU A 195 -12.25 -17.94 11.43
N GLU A 196 -12.41 -16.67 11.08
CA GLU A 196 -11.35 -15.73 10.73
C GLU A 196 -10.99 -14.89 11.94
N LEU A 197 -9.73 -14.99 12.39
CA LEU A 197 -9.23 -14.29 13.57
C LEU A 197 -8.23 -13.19 13.21
N SER A 198 -8.49 -11.98 13.68
CA SER A 198 -7.58 -10.85 13.59
C SER A 198 -7.03 -10.50 14.99
N LEU A 199 -5.72 -10.52 15.16
CA LEU A 199 -5.06 -10.17 16.42
C LEU A 199 -4.17 -8.94 16.23
N VAL A 200 -4.40 -7.89 17.02
CA VAL A 200 -3.61 -6.65 17.01
C VAL A 200 -3.00 -6.42 18.38
N CYS A 201 -1.68 -6.36 18.45
CA CYS A 201 -0.94 -6.03 19.66
C CYS A 201 0.33 -5.27 19.28
N ASP A 202 0.23 -3.95 19.13
CA ASP A 202 1.39 -3.15 18.72
C ASP A 202 2.41 -3.04 19.86
N LEU A 203 3.60 -3.61 19.63
CA LEU A 203 4.79 -3.57 20.47
C LEU A 203 5.78 -2.52 19.96
N ASP A 204 6.58 -1.98 20.86
CA ASP A 204 7.76 -1.19 20.52
C ASP A 204 8.90 -2.12 20.03
N PRO A 205 9.28 -2.09 18.74
CA PRO A 205 10.32 -2.97 18.24
C PRO A 205 11.71 -2.65 18.82
N GLN A 206 11.90 -1.46 19.38
CA GLN A 206 13.17 -1.05 19.98
C GLN A 206 13.38 -1.63 21.38
N ASN A 207 12.32 -2.14 22.02
CA ASN A 207 12.43 -2.74 23.34
C ASN A 207 13.07 -4.14 23.26
N GLY A 208 14.07 -4.40 24.12
CA GLY A 208 14.80 -5.68 24.16
C GLY A 208 13.92 -6.91 24.44
N HIS A 209 12.77 -6.74 25.10
CA HIS A 209 11.81 -7.79 25.43
C HIS A 209 10.68 -7.94 24.39
N ALA A 210 10.63 -7.11 23.34
CA ALA A 210 9.52 -7.12 22.38
C ALA A 210 9.33 -8.49 21.71
N LEU A 211 10.43 -9.19 21.40
CA LEU A 211 10.36 -10.50 20.77
C LEU A 211 9.77 -11.58 21.69
N GLU A 212 10.22 -11.63 22.95
CA GLU A 212 9.71 -12.57 23.98
C GLU A 212 8.21 -12.34 24.24
N VAL A 213 7.80 -11.07 24.33
CA VAL A 213 6.39 -10.71 24.52
C VAL A 213 5.57 -11.06 23.26
N ALA A 214 6.09 -10.82 22.07
CA ALA A 214 5.46 -11.23 20.82
C ALA A 214 5.21 -12.74 20.75
N GLU A 215 6.23 -13.55 21.05
CA GLU A 215 6.12 -15.01 21.12
C GLU A 215 5.06 -15.43 22.15
N SER A 216 5.04 -14.78 23.31
CA SER A 216 4.03 -15.02 24.36
C SER A 216 2.61 -14.63 23.94
N ILE A 217 2.45 -13.58 23.13
CA ILE A 217 1.15 -13.18 22.56
C ILE A 217 0.68 -14.20 21.53
N THR A 218 1.59 -14.72 20.69
CA THR A 218 1.21 -15.64 19.61
C THR A 218 1.14 -17.09 20.03
N ALA A 219 1.83 -17.50 21.11
CA ALA A 219 1.88 -18.88 21.58
C ALA A 219 0.49 -19.55 21.75
N PRO A 220 -0.54 -18.87 22.29
CA PRO A 220 -1.87 -19.44 22.41
C PRO A 220 -2.53 -19.82 21.07
N LEU A 221 -2.14 -19.16 19.95
CA LEU A 221 -2.68 -19.47 18.63
C LEU A 221 -2.24 -20.84 18.13
N HIS A 222 -1.11 -21.36 18.61
CA HIS A 222 -0.64 -22.71 18.31
C HIS A 222 -1.46 -23.80 19.04
N GLY A 223 -2.07 -23.45 20.17
CA GLY A 223 -2.90 -24.34 20.98
C GLY A 223 -4.36 -24.42 20.53
N LEU A 224 -4.72 -23.80 19.41
CA LEU A 224 -6.07 -23.90 18.86
C LEU A 224 -6.33 -25.32 18.35
N SER A 225 -7.40 -25.94 18.84
CA SER A 225 -7.77 -27.32 18.52
C SER A 225 -8.18 -27.52 17.05
N THR A 226 -8.54 -26.44 16.36
CA THR A 226 -9.00 -26.44 14.96
C THR A 226 -8.23 -25.40 14.16
N SER A 227 -7.94 -25.74 12.89
CA SER A 227 -7.34 -24.81 11.94
C SER A 227 -8.32 -23.69 11.61
N LEU A 228 -7.90 -22.45 11.78
CA LEU A 228 -8.69 -21.27 11.42
C LEU A 228 -8.89 -21.18 9.89
N ARG A 229 -10.04 -20.66 9.46
CA ARG A 229 -10.29 -20.34 8.03
C ARG A 229 -9.21 -19.38 7.53
N ASN A 230 -8.95 -18.37 8.35
CA ASN A 230 -7.97 -17.33 8.08
C ASN A 230 -7.46 -16.72 9.39
N CYS A 231 -6.26 -16.16 9.36
CA CYS A 231 -5.65 -15.55 10.53
C CYS A 231 -4.78 -14.37 10.11
N HIS A 232 -4.90 -13.28 10.86
CA HIS A 232 -4.16 -12.04 10.64
C HIS A 232 -3.56 -11.60 11.97
N VAL A 233 -2.26 -11.34 11.98
CA VAL A 233 -1.54 -10.95 13.20
C VAL A 233 -0.76 -9.68 12.91
N ARG A 234 -0.91 -8.67 13.77
CA ARG A 234 -0.11 -7.44 13.78
C ARG A 234 0.51 -7.26 15.16
N LEU A 235 1.83 -7.20 15.20
CA LEU A 235 2.65 -7.10 16.41
C LEU A 235 3.36 -5.77 16.57
N SER A 236 3.37 -4.90 15.55
CA SER A 236 3.86 -3.53 15.68
C SER A 236 3.34 -2.65 14.55
N LYS A 237 3.17 -1.36 14.85
CA LYS A 237 2.94 -0.31 13.85
C LYS A 237 4.16 -0.13 12.94
N ALA A 238 5.37 -0.30 13.45
CA ALA A 238 6.59 -0.18 12.67
C ALA A 238 6.99 -1.52 12.06
N VAL A 239 7.82 -1.51 11.02
CA VAL A 239 8.36 -2.71 10.38
C VAL A 239 9.57 -3.21 11.17
N ASP A 240 9.48 -4.43 11.69
CA ASP A 240 10.57 -5.20 12.30
C ASP A 240 10.53 -6.63 11.78
N SER A 241 11.63 -7.08 11.17
CA SER A 241 11.68 -8.38 10.48
C SER A 241 11.49 -9.59 11.41
N ARG A 242 11.92 -9.50 12.67
CA ARG A 242 11.79 -10.60 13.65
C ARG A 242 10.33 -10.72 14.09
N LEU A 243 9.69 -9.59 14.39
CA LEU A 243 8.27 -9.56 14.74
C LEU A 243 7.39 -9.98 13.54
N GLN A 244 7.76 -9.64 12.30
CA GLN A 244 7.07 -10.16 11.11
C GLN A 244 7.17 -11.67 10.98
N GLU A 245 8.33 -12.24 11.29
CA GLU A 245 8.53 -13.69 11.30
C GLU A 245 7.65 -14.37 12.35
N VAL A 246 7.61 -13.85 13.58
CA VAL A 246 6.70 -14.35 14.63
C VAL A 246 5.23 -14.26 14.19
N ALA A 247 4.81 -13.13 13.62
CA ALA A 247 3.44 -12.97 13.10
C ALA A 247 3.14 -13.98 11.97
N ARG A 248 4.07 -14.18 11.03
CA ARG A 248 3.93 -15.13 9.93
C ARG A 248 3.78 -16.55 10.45
N ASP A 249 4.68 -16.97 11.33
CA ASP A 249 4.72 -18.33 11.84
C ASP A 249 3.48 -18.63 12.69
N ALA A 250 3.01 -17.66 13.48
CA ALA A 250 1.75 -17.73 14.21
C ALA A 250 0.55 -17.94 13.28
N VAL A 251 0.44 -17.13 12.21
CA VAL A 251 -0.65 -17.25 11.22
C VAL A 251 -0.62 -18.59 10.50
N MET A 252 0.56 -19.03 10.03
CA MET A 252 0.68 -20.29 9.30
C MET A 252 0.28 -21.48 10.17
N GLN A 253 0.75 -21.51 11.42
CA GLN A 253 0.42 -22.56 12.37
C GLN A 253 -1.07 -22.54 12.76
N ALA A 254 -1.64 -21.36 13.05
CA ALA A 254 -3.07 -21.24 13.42
C ALA A 254 -4.01 -21.68 12.28
N ARG A 255 -3.54 -21.62 11.03
CA ARG A 255 -4.27 -22.11 9.85
C ARG A 255 -4.02 -23.59 9.54
N GLY A 256 -3.20 -24.27 10.34
CA GLY A 256 -2.81 -25.66 10.07
C GLY A 256 -1.99 -25.82 8.79
N ILE A 257 -1.35 -24.75 8.31
CA ILE A 257 -0.44 -24.84 7.16
C ILE A 257 0.92 -25.24 7.71
N GLU A 258 1.29 -26.51 7.51
CA GLU A 258 2.62 -26.98 7.87
C GLU A 258 3.67 -26.11 7.18
N THR A 259 4.54 -25.47 7.96
CA THR A 259 5.69 -24.74 7.45
C THR A 259 6.82 -25.76 7.23
N PRO A 260 7.09 -26.18 5.98
CA PRO A 260 8.01 -27.29 5.72
C PRO A 260 9.45 -26.98 6.17
N TYR A 261 9.76 -25.69 6.33
CA TYR A 261 11.09 -25.18 6.67
C TYR A 261 11.50 -25.44 8.13
N LEU A 262 10.57 -25.63 9.06
CA LEU A 262 10.91 -25.80 10.49
C LEU A 262 11.34 -27.21 10.87
N LYS A 263 11.00 -28.22 10.04
CA LYS A 263 11.44 -29.59 10.22
C LYS A 263 12.06 -30.06 8.90
N PRO A 264 13.36 -29.81 8.67
CA PRO A 264 14.05 -30.44 7.55
C PRO A 264 13.85 -31.95 7.68
N SER A 265 12.99 -32.51 6.81
CA SER A 265 12.80 -33.96 6.74
C SER A 265 14.14 -34.55 6.36
N GLN A 266 14.80 -35.19 7.33
CA GLN A 266 16.15 -35.76 7.18
C GLN A 266 16.24 -36.87 6.12
N THR A 267 15.12 -37.24 5.49
CA THR A 267 14.97 -38.44 4.66
C THR A 267 14.70 -38.18 3.19
N ALA A 268 14.47 -36.93 2.76
CA ALA A 268 14.28 -36.63 1.34
C ALA A 268 15.48 -35.84 0.80
N THR A 269 16.23 -36.46 -0.11
CA THR A 269 17.12 -35.76 -1.05
C THR A 269 16.27 -34.93 -2.00
N ALA A 270 15.62 -33.88 -1.50
CA ALA A 270 14.92 -32.94 -2.33
C ALA A 270 15.93 -32.34 -3.30
N THR A 271 15.67 -32.44 -4.59
CA THR A 271 16.43 -31.72 -5.62
C THR A 271 16.46 -30.25 -5.24
N SER A 272 17.64 -29.72 -4.98
CA SER A 272 17.84 -28.32 -4.67
C SER A 272 17.38 -27.49 -5.86
N LEU A 273 16.85 -26.29 -5.62
CA LEU A 273 16.59 -25.32 -6.70
C LEU A 273 17.83 -25.16 -7.59
N MET A 274 19.02 -25.27 -7.01
CA MET A 274 20.30 -25.13 -7.71
C MET A 274 20.69 -26.34 -8.57
N ASP A 275 20.05 -27.49 -8.40
CA ASP A 275 20.27 -28.68 -9.23
C ASP A 275 19.48 -28.60 -10.55
N LEU A 276 18.53 -27.66 -10.66
CA LEU A 276 17.75 -27.44 -11.87
C LEU A 276 18.58 -26.69 -12.94
N PRO A 277 18.38 -27.01 -14.23
CA PRO A 277 18.86 -26.20 -15.34
C PRO A 277 18.48 -24.73 -15.16
N ARG A 278 19.37 -23.82 -15.58
CA ARG A 278 19.22 -22.38 -15.36
C ARG A 278 17.89 -21.86 -15.90
N GLU A 279 17.44 -22.36 -17.04
CA GLU A 279 16.18 -21.99 -17.69
C GLU A 279 14.98 -22.26 -16.77
N LEU A 280 14.96 -23.41 -16.10
CA LEU A 280 13.91 -23.74 -15.13
C LEU A 280 14.02 -22.88 -13.87
N ARG A 281 15.25 -22.59 -13.40
CA ARG A 281 15.45 -21.68 -12.25
C ARG A 281 14.91 -20.28 -12.55
N LEU A 282 15.20 -19.74 -13.73
CA LEU A 282 14.68 -18.46 -14.20
C LEU A 282 13.15 -18.49 -14.28
N HIS A 283 12.57 -19.52 -14.90
CA HIS A 283 11.13 -19.64 -15.02
C HIS A 283 10.42 -19.74 -13.66
N ILE A 284 10.99 -20.47 -12.69
CA ILE A 284 10.47 -20.51 -11.32
C ILE A 284 10.53 -19.12 -10.67
N LEU A 285 11.64 -18.39 -10.87
CA LEU A 285 11.81 -17.04 -10.32
C LEU A 285 10.81 -16.03 -10.92
N GLU A 286 10.33 -16.22 -12.15
CA GLU A 286 9.27 -15.40 -12.76
C GLU A 286 7.93 -15.50 -12.00
N TYR A 287 7.69 -16.59 -11.27
CA TYR A 287 6.49 -16.78 -10.42
C TYR A 287 6.67 -16.27 -8.98
N THR A 288 7.71 -15.47 -8.73
CA THR A 288 7.97 -14.88 -7.42
C THR A 288 7.69 -13.38 -7.42
N ASP A 289 7.82 -12.75 -6.25
CA ASP A 289 7.75 -11.29 -6.09
C ASP A 289 8.89 -10.52 -6.83
N LEU A 290 9.76 -11.19 -7.61
CA LEU A 290 10.74 -10.53 -8.48
C LEU A 290 10.08 -9.81 -9.66
N ILE A 291 8.91 -10.24 -10.10
CA ILE A 291 8.12 -9.53 -11.11
C ILE A 291 6.99 -8.83 -10.37
N VAL A 292 6.96 -7.50 -10.45
CA VAL A 292 5.91 -6.75 -9.78
C VAL A 292 4.61 -6.89 -10.56
N PRO A 293 3.43 -6.80 -9.92
CA PRO A 293 2.15 -7.13 -10.54
C PRO A 293 1.82 -6.36 -11.84
N TRP A 294 2.42 -5.18 -12.01
CA TRP A 294 2.28 -4.33 -13.20
C TRP A 294 3.56 -4.22 -14.02
N ARG A 295 4.60 -4.95 -13.63
CA ARG A 295 5.97 -4.81 -14.11
C ARG A 295 6.58 -3.43 -13.91
N GLU A 296 5.85 -2.46 -13.35
CA GLU A 296 6.38 -1.12 -13.09
C GLU A 296 7.02 -0.99 -11.70
N VAL A 297 8.34 -0.83 -11.68
CA VAL A 297 9.12 -0.59 -10.47
C VAL A 297 9.62 0.84 -10.46
N THR A 298 9.32 1.56 -9.40
CA THR A 298 9.66 2.95 -9.22
C THR A 298 10.79 3.12 -8.21
N TRP A 299 11.72 4.03 -8.50
CA TRP A 299 12.76 4.47 -7.60
C TRP A 299 12.84 6.00 -7.59
N SER A 300 13.05 6.57 -6.41
CA SER A 300 13.31 8.01 -6.28
C SER A 300 14.40 8.30 -5.27
N ARG A 301 15.03 9.48 -5.40
CA ARG A 301 16.06 9.94 -4.46
C ARG A 301 15.56 9.97 -3.01
N GLN A 302 14.31 10.40 -2.81
CA GLN A 302 13.71 10.52 -1.47
C GLN A 302 13.38 9.15 -0.86
N ASN A 303 13.15 8.15 -1.70
CA ASN A 303 12.87 6.79 -1.27
C ASN A 303 13.84 5.83 -1.96
N PRO A 304 15.05 5.64 -1.41
CA PRO A 304 16.13 4.91 -2.07
C PRO A 304 15.87 3.41 -2.27
N GLY A 305 14.71 2.89 -1.84
CA GLY A 305 14.26 1.52 -2.10
C GLY A 305 13.38 1.41 -3.34
N TYR A 306 13.35 0.22 -3.94
CA TYR A 306 12.39 -0.10 -4.99
C TYR A 306 10.96 -0.05 -4.43
N MET A 307 10.08 0.64 -5.16
CA MET A 307 8.68 0.77 -4.85
C MET A 307 7.86 0.34 -6.05
N VAL A 308 6.60 0.00 -5.82
CA VAL A 308 5.60 -0.11 -6.89
C VAL A 308 4.59 0.99 -6.59
N LEU A 309 4.13 1.70 -7.62
CA LEU A 309 3.07 2.68 -7.44
C LEU A 309 1.72 1.97 -7.27
N PRO A 310 0.86 2.44 -6.34
CA PRO A 310 -0.56 2.15 -6.37
C PRO A 310 -1.08 2.34 -7.78
N GLY A 311 -1.61 1.28 -8.37
CA GLY A 311 -2.28 1.40 -9.66
C GLY A 311 -3.49 2.31 -9.50
N GLU A 312 -3.68 3.17 -10.48
CA GLU A 312 -4.82 4.06 -10.53
C GLU A 312 -6.10 3.27 -10.74
N ASN A 313 -7.19 3.80 -10.21
CA ASN A 313 -8.48 3.59 -10.84
C ASN A 313 -9.11 4.95 -11.01
N GLY A 314 -9.37 5.27 -12.26
CA GLY A 314 -10.28 6.33 -12.66
C GLY A 314 -9.76 7.76 -12.41
N PRO A 315 -10.01 8.68 -13.35
CA PRO A 315 -9.79 10.11 -13.15
C PRO A 315 -10.79 10.75 -12.15
N ASP A 316 -11.69 9.98 -11.51
CA ASP A 316 -12.50 10.49 -10.41
C ASP A 316 -11.67 10.51 -9.12
N LEU A 317 -10.93 11.61 -8.96
CA LEU A 317 -10.22 12.01 -7.74
C LEU A 317 -11.13 12.11 -6.49
N LEU A 318 -12.44 11.89 -6.64
CA LEU A 318 -13.43 11.85 -5.57
C LEU A 318 -14.02 10.44 -5.32
N SER A 319 -13.71 9.42 -6.15
CA SER A 319 -14.12 8.03 -5.94
C SER A 319 -12.90 7.14 -5.69
N TRP A 320 -12.15 7.43 -4.63
CA TRP A 320 -11.08 6.55 -4.14
C TRP A 320 -11.57 5.15 -3.74
N ASN A 321 -12.89 4.91 -3.73
CA ASN A 321 -13.53 3.75 -3.12
C ASN A 321 -13.68 2.52 -4.03
N ASP A 322 -13.58 2.63 -5.36
CA ASP A 322 -14.18 1.55 -6.17
C ASP A 322 -13.22 0.53 -6.76
N PHE A 323 -11.91 0.76 -6.88
CA PHE A 323 -11.05 -0.25 -7.51
C PHE A 323 -9.60 -0.32 -7.07
N THR A 324 -9.16 0.26 -5.93
CA THR A 324 -7.72 0.26 -5.60
C THR A 324 -7.13 -1.16 -5.75
N PRO A 325 -6.09 -1.34 -6.59
CA PRO A 325 -5.59 -2.68 -6.82
C PRO A 325 -5.13 -3.23 -5.47
N SER A 326 -5.59 -4.44 -5.15
CA SER A 326 -5.37 -5.23 -3.92
C SER A 326 -3.92 -5.31 -3.42
N LEU A 327 -3.00 -4.79 -4.22
CA LEU A 327 -1.56 -4.73 -4.05
C LEU A 327 -1.10 -3.60 -3.13
N PHE A 328 -1.98 -2.66 -2.77
CA PHE A 328 -1.63 -1.51 -1.92
C PHE A 328 -2.56 -1.31 -0.75
N ASN A 329 -3.85 -1.60 -0.95
CA ASN A 329 -4.87 -1.44 0.07
C ASN A 329 -5.21 -2.79 0.67
N CYS A 330 -4.28 -3.41 1.40
CA CYS A 330 -4.60 -4.64 2.12
C CYS A 330 -5.66 -4.41 3.23
N TRP A 331 -5.99 -3.15 3.53
CA TRP A 331 -7.04 -2.77 4.46
C TRP A 331 -8.44 -2.76 3.82
N GLU A 332 -8.51 -2.79 2.49
CA GLU A 332 -9.74 -2.69 1.70
C GLU A 332 -10.13 -4.09 1.22
N ILE A 333 -11.04 -4.73 1.96
CA ILE A 333 -11.61 -6.02 1.56
C ILE A 333 -12.51 -5.72 0.36
N LYS A 334 -12.08 -6.16 -0.83
CA LYS A 334 -12.61 -5.83 -2.17
C LYS A 334 -14.12 -5.98 -2.44
N ASN A 335 -14.95 -6.33 -1.46
CA ASN A 335 -16.39 -6.55 -1.64
C ASN A 335 -17.24 -6.07 -0.43
N ALA A 336 -16.73 -5.17 0.41
CA ALA A 336 -17.49 -4.61 1.52
C ALA A 336 -17.68 -3.12 1.23
N HIS A 337 -18.89 -2.67 0.90
CA HIS A 337 -19.23 -1.25 0.79
C HIS A 337 -20.27 -0.89 1.87
N PRO A 338 -19.92 -0.15 2.93
CA PRO A 338 -18.60 0.43 3.22
C PRO A 338 -17.53 -0.61 3.62
N PRO A 339 -16.24 -0.34 3.34
CA PRO A 339 -15.15 -1.24 3.70
C PRO A 339 -14.95 -1.21 5.20
N VAL A 340 -15.64 -2.09 5.92
CA VAL A 340 -15.38 -2.31 7.35
C VAL A 340 -13.98 -2.94 7.46
N SER A 341 -12.96 -2.11 7.64
CA SER A 341 -11.58 -2.58 7.69
C SER A 341 -11.37 -3.40 8.96
N VAL A 342 -10.79 -4.61 8.83
CA VAL A 342 -10.24 -5.35 9.96
C VAL A 342 -8.99 -4.67 10.54
N GLY A 343 -8.53 -3.57 9.96
CA GLY A 343 -7.27 -2.89 10.23
C GLY A 343 -6.23 -3.25 9.17
N CYS A 344 -5.07 -2.58 9.18
CA CYS A 344 -3.99 -2.89 8.24
C CYS A 344 -3.06 -3.96 8.81
N PHE A 345 -3.04 -5.10 8.13
CA PHE A 345 -2.11 -6.21 8.34
C PHE A 345 -1.05 -6.28 7.22
N CYS A 346 -0.74 -5.13 6.60
CA CYS A 346 0.24 -5.07 5.51
C CYS A 346 1.66 -5.27 6.06
N ARG A 347 2.31 -6.37 5.67
CA ARG A 347 3.74 -6.61 5.94
C ARG A 347 4.69 -5.52 5.41
N ARG A 348 4.24 -4.66 4.49
CA ARG A 348 5.06 -3.53 4.00
C ARG A 348 5.15 -2.39 5.01
N TYR A 349 4.10 -2.20 5.80
CA TYR A 349 3.96 -1.03 6.67
C TYR A 349 4.05 -1.37 8.15
N HIS A 350 3.84 -2.64 8.52
CA HIS A 350 3.75 -3.09 9.90
C HIS A 350 4.55 -4.36 10.13
N SER A 351 4.88 -4.65 11.40
CA SER A 351 5.24 -6.00 11.83
C SER A 351 3.99 -6.86 11.89
N ALA A 352 3.46 -7.18 10.72
CA ALA A 352 2.22 -7.89 10.56
C ALA A 352 2.34 -8.95 9.45
N PHE A 353 1.49 -9.97 9.56
CA PHE A 353 1.29 -10.95 8.51
C PHE A 353 -0.19 -11.26 8.35
N SER A 354 -0.60 -11.37 7.10
CA SER A 354 -1.93 -11.77 6.66
C SER A 354 -1.76 -12.52 5.35
N SER A 355 -2.47 -13.63 5.20
CA SER A 355 -2.43 -14.38 3.94
C SER A 355 -3.18 -13.69 2.78
N ASP A 356 -3.99 -12.69 3.12
CA ASP A 356 -4.72 -11.86 2.16
C ASP A 356 -3.94 -10.60 1.78
N CYS A 357 -2.88 -10.27 2.51
CA CYS A 357 -2.00 -9.17 2.16
C CYS A 357 -1.29 -9.48 0.84
N ARG A 358 -1.69 -8.77 -0.22
CA ARG A 358 -1.00 -8.79 -1.52
C ARG A 358 -0.05 -7.61 -1.70
N CYS A 359 0.27 -6.90 -0.63
CA CYS A 359 1.26 -5.83 -0.65
C CYS A 359 2.59 -6.36 -1.19
N TRP A 360 3.04 -5.81 -2.31
CA TRP A 360 4.36 -6.11 -2.83
C TRP A 360 5.43 -5.51 -1.90
N VAL A 361 6.45 -6.32 -1.60
CA VAL A 361 7.65 -5.94 -0.87
C VAL A 361 8.82 -6.44 -1.70
N PRO A 362 9.92 -5.68 -1.84
CA PRO A 362 11.11 -6.16 -2.53
C PRO A 362 11.52 -7.54 -1.99
N PRO A 363 11.69 -8.57 -2.85
CA PRO A 363 12.04 -9.93 -2.40
C PRO A 363 13.53 -10.03 -2.08
N SER A 364 14.01 -9.20 -1.14
CA SER A 364 15.43 -9.09 -0.78
C SER A 364 16.05 -10.44 -0.42
N SER A 365 15.28 -11.36 0.17
CA SER A 365 15.74 -12.71 0.50
C SER A 365 16.24 -13.50 -0.71
N LEU A 366 15.63 -13.35 -1.89
CA LEU A 366 16.05 -14.05 -3.11
C LEU A 366 17.42 -13.57 -3.62
N PHE A 367 17.78 -12.32 -3.31
CA PHE A 367 19.09 -11.75 -3.61
C PHE A 367 20.18 -12.17 -2.61
N LEU A 368 19.81 -12.78 -1.48
CA LEU A 368 20.74 -13.07 -0.38
C LEU A 368 21.06 -14.58 -0.20
N VAL A 369 20.45 -15.48 -0.98
CA VAL A 369 20.62 -16.94 -0.81
C VAL A 369 22.02 -17.41 -1.21
N CYS A 370 22.41 -17.23 -2.48
CA CYS A 370 23.72 -17.62 -3.00
C CYS A 370 24.05 -16.81 -4.25
N ARG A 371 25.32 -16.80 -4.68
CA ARG A 371 25.79 -16.02 -5.83
C ARG A 371 25.05 -16.34 -7.13
N ALA A 372 24.76 -17.61 -7.39
CA ALA A 372 24.09 -18.01 -8.62
C ALA A 372 22.60 -17.65 -8.61
N LEU A 373 21.90 -17.82 -7.47
CA LEU A 373 20.51 -17.36 -7.35
C LEU A 373 20.41 -15.83 -7.41
N TYR A 374 21.37 -15.12 -6.81
CA TYR A 374 21.47 -13.66 -6.91
C TYR A 374 21.56 -13.20 -8.37
N GLN A 375 22.41 -13.83 -9.18
CA GLN A 375 22.55 -13.50 -10.60
C GLN A 375 21.26 -13.77 -11.39
N ASP A 376 20.59 -14.88 -11.12
CA ASP A 376 19.33 -15.21 -11.78
C ASP A 376 18.18 -14.30 -11.33
N ALA A 377 18.13 -13.93 -10.05
CA ALA A 377 17.19 -12.97 -9.51
C ALA A 377 17.40 -11.57 -10.12
N LEU A 378 18.65 -11.12 -10.26
CA LEU A 378 18.98 -9.88 -10.97
C LEU A 378 18.51 -9.94 -12.43
N PHE A 379 18.77 -11.05 -13.12
CA PHE A 379 18.32 -11.21 -14.50
C PHE A 379 16.80 -11.07 -14.61
N VAL A 380 16.03 -11.81 -13.81
CA VAL A 380 14.56 -11.77 -13.85
C VAL A 380 14.06 -10.38 -13.48
N PHE A 381 14.51 -9.81 -12.36
CA PHE A 381 14.04 -8.51 -11.88
C PHE A 381 14.29 -7.38 -12.90
N PHE A 382 15.51 -7.26 -13.43
CA PHE A 382 15.86 -6.15 -14.33
C PHE A 382 15.40 -6.35 -15.78
N SER A 383 15.11 -7.58 -16.20
CA SER A 383 14.66 -7.85 -17.57
C SER A 383 13.15 -7.97 -17.73
N ALA A 384 12.42 -8.33 -16.67
CA ALA A 384 10.97 -8.50 -16.70
C ALA A 384 10.20 -7.28 -16.17
N ASN A 385 10.85 -6.36 -15.46
CA ASN A 385 10.23 -5.13 -14.98
C ASN A 385 10.70 -3.90 -15.78
N GLU A 386 9.80 -2.95 -15.90
CA GLU A 386 9.98 -1.59 -16.36
C GLU A 386 10.41 -0.71 -15.18
N LEU A 387 11.52 0.01 -15.30
CA LEU A 387 12.06 0.81 -14.21
C LEU A 387 11.80 2.29 -14.42
N PHE A 388 11.24 2.93 -13.41
CA PHE A 388 10.84 4.34 -13.39
C PHE A 388 11.71 5.07 -12.38
N VAL A 389 12.51 6.01 -12.87
CA VAL A 389 13.47 6.75 -12.05
C VAL A 389 13.08 8.22 -12.07
N HIS A 390 12.82 8.77 -10.90
CA HIS A 390 12.39 10.15 -10.77
C HIS A 390 13.06 10.86 -9.61
N ASP A 391 13.25 12.17 -9.74
CA ASP A 391 13.97 12.97 -8.74
C ASP A 391 13.22 13.07 -7.40
N LEU A 392 11.89 13.06 -7.41
CA LEU A 392 11.05 13.40 -6.24
C LEU A 392 9.79 12.56 -6.16
N CYS A 393 9.43 12.07 -4.97
CA CYS A 393 8.48 10.98 -4.71
C CYS A 393 7.08 11.20 -5.30
N SER A 394 6.65 12.45 -5.50
CA SER A 394 5.32 12.85 -5.96
C SER A 394 5.15 14.35 -5.70
N ASP A 395 5.73 14.80 -4.59
CA ASP A 395 5.66 16.18 -4.15
C ASP A 395 6.90 16.92 -4.65
N PRO A 396 6.72 18.01 -5.41
CA PRO A 396 7.85 18.79 -5.86
C PRO A 396 8.63 19.36 -4.66
N PRO A 397 9.90 19.74 -4.83
CA PRO A 397 10.80 20.00 -3.71
C PRO A 397 10.38 21.25 -2.91
N TRP A 398 9.50 22.10 -3.46
CA TRP A 398 8.90 23.24 -2.77
C TRP A 398 7.72 22.87 -1.85
N TRP A 399 7.28 21.59 -1.83
CA TRP A 399 6.27 21.10 -0.89
C TRP A 399 6.88 20.51 0.38
N ALA A 400 8.18 20.18 0.41
CA ALA A 400 8.78 19.56 1.60
C ALA A 400 8.50 20.43 2.85
N SER A 401 7.49 20.01 3.62
CA SER A 401 6.88 20.73 4.74
C SER A 401 7.81 20.86 5.94
N ASP A 402 9.04 20.37 5.82
CA ASP A 402 10.13 20.64 6.75
C ASP A 402 10.58 22.11 6.70
N LEU A 403 10.05 22.91 5.77
CA LEU A 403 10.02 24.36 5.96
C LEU A 403 8.91 24.69 6.97
N PRO A 404 9.25 25.15 8.18
CA PRO A 404 8.27 25.44 9.23
C PRO A 404 7.17 26.36 8.71
N GLU A 405 5.92 26.09 9.15
CA GLU A 405 4.72 26.78 8.68
C GLU A 405 4.93 28.30 8.54
N PRO A 406 4.47 28.91 7.42
CA PRO A 406 4.68 30.32 7.14
C PRO A 406 4.12 31.25 8.22
N GLU A 407 3.10 30.82 8.96
CA GLU A 407 2.43 31.64 9.98
C GLU A 407 3.28 31.89 11.24
N GLN A 408 4.31 31.07 11.50
CA GLN A 408 5.25 31.30 12.60
C GLN A 408 6.49 32.10 12.17
N ARG A 409 6.54 32.59 10.93
CA ARG A 409 7.55 33.57 10.50
C ARG A 409 6.93 34.96 10.44
N PRO A 410 7.10 35.80 11.48
CA PRO A 410 6.88 37.24 11.35
C PRO A 410 7.94 37.79 10.39
N GLY A 411 7.61 37.79 9.10
CA GLY A 411 8.49 38.15 8.00
C GLY A 411 8.28 37.20 6.83
N TYR A 412 7.39 37.57 5.91
CA TYR A 412 7.30 37.04 4.55
C TYR A 412 8.67 37.22 3.87
N LEU A 413 9.60 36.30 4.12
CA LEU A 413 10.75 36.15 3.24
C LEU A 413 10.19 35.58 1.95
N GLU A 414 10.21 36.41 0.91
CA GLU A 414 9.92 36.00 -0.46
C GLU A 414 10.55 34.63 -0.70
N PRO A 415 9.78 33.64 -1.20
CA PRO A 415 10.34 32.33 -1.51
C PRO A 415 11.58 32.55 -2.36
N LYS A 416 12.76 32.16 -1.85
CA LYS A 416 14.01 32.31 -2.59
C LYS A 416 13.76 31.70 -3.96
N PRO A 417 13.79 32.49 -5.05
CA PRO A 417 13.61 31.93 -6.38
C PRO A 417 14.77 30.98 -6.57
N TRP A 418 14.50 29.67 -6.50
CA TRP A 418 15.49 28.65 -6.78
C TRP A 418 15.82 28.79 -8.27
N ARG A 419 16.88 29.55 -8.55
CA ARG A 419 17.34 29.79 -9.91
C ARG A 419 18.13 28.61 -10.47
N ASP A 420 18.51 27.65 -9.64
CA ASP A 420 19.36 26.53 -10.04
C ASP A 420 18.76 25.20 -9.60
N TYR A 421 19.12 24.12 -10.31
CA TYR A 421 18.79 22.75 -9.96
C TYR A 421 19.41 22.41 -8.58
N PRO A 422 18.63 21.93 -7.60
CA PRO A 422 19.07 21.89 -6.20
C PRO A 422 20.03 20.74 -5.85
N HIS A 423 20.45 19.93 -6.82
CA HIS A 423 21.25 18.74 -6.57
C HIS A 423 22.48 18.68 -7.48
N GLU A 424 23.56 18.09 -6.98
CA GLU A 424 24.82 17.96 -7.73
C GLU A 424 24.74 16.91 -8.84
N ARG A 425 23.73 16.04 -8.83
CA ARG A 425 23.56 14.87 -9.72
C ARG A 425 22.08 14.66 -10.02
N PHE A 426 21.74 14.00 -11.11
CA PHE A 426 20.35 13.54 -11.33
C PHE A 426 20.05 12.26 -10.54
N ALA A 427 18.78 12.01 -10.22
CA ALA A 427 18.32 10.71 -9.73
C ALA A 427 18.66 9.59 -10.73
N ALA A 428 18.53 9.86 -12.03
CA ALA A 428 18.95 8.94 -13.09
C ALA A 428 20.42 8.51 -12.93
N SER A 429 21.33 9.47 -12.71
CA SER A 429 22.74 9.17 -12.53
C SER A 429 23.02 8.36 -11.28
N LEU A 430 22.38 8.70 -10.15
CA LEU A 430 22.53 7.96 -8.90
C LEU A 430 22.01 6.53 -9.05
N PHE A 431 20.81 6.37 -9.61
CA PHE A 431 20.21 5.07 -9.83
C PHE A 431 21.11 4.15 -10.66
N LEU A 432 21.58 4.65 -11.81
CA LEU A 432 22.35 3.85 -12.76
C LEU A 432 23.77 3.52 -12.28
N ARG A 433 24.39 4.39 -11.45
CA ARG A 433 25.78 4.20 -10.98
C ARG A 433 25.89 3.51 -9.62
N GLU A 434 24.91 3.68 -8.74
CA GLU A 434 25.01 3.27 -7.34
C GLU A 434 23.92 2.29 -6.90
N VAL A 435 22.75 2.33 -7.51
CA VAL A 435 21.62 1.49 -7.09
C VAL A 435 21.56 0.20 -7.89
N VAL A 436 21.72 0.28 -9.22
CA VAL A 436 21.71 -0.89 -10.10
C VAL A 436 23.09 -1.56 -10.10
N PRO A 437 23.19 -2.85 -9.73
CA PRO A 437 24.45 -3.58 -9.85
C PRO A 437 24.96 -3.55 -11.28
N VAL A 438 26.28 -3.31 -11.47
CA VAL A 438 26.87 -3.15 -12.82
C VAL A 438 26.57 -4.33 -13.74
N CYS A 439 26.56 -5.57 -13.21
CA CYS A 439 26.22 -6.75 -14.00
C CYS A 439 24.75 -6.82 -14.43
N ALA A 440 23.84 -6.12 -13.74
CA ALA A 440 22.42 -6.08 -14.05
C ALA A 440 22.04 -5.01 -15.09
N LEU A 441 22.92 -4.04 -15.36
CA LEU A 441 22.68 -3.00 -16.38
C LEU A 441 22.44 -3.58 -17.79
N ALA A 442 23.07 -4.70 -18.12
CA ALA A 442 22.85 -5.41 -19.38
C ALA A 442 21.48 -6.13 -19.46
N HIS A 443 20.81 -6.28 -18.32
CA HIS A 443 19.50 -6.93 -18.23
C HIS A 443 18.34 -5.95 -18.39
N LEU A 444 18.57 -4.64 -18.22
CA LEU A 444 17.57 -3.60 -18.46
C LEU A 444 16.96 -3.75 -19.87
N ARG A 445 15.62 -3.71 -19.92
CA ARG A 445 14.84 -3.72 -21.16
C ARG A 445 14.03 -2.45 -21.34
N PHE A 446 13.60 -1.85 -20.24
CA PHE A 446 12.85 -0.61 -20.24
C PHE A 446 13.29 0.27 -19.08
N LEU A 447 13.56 1.54 -19.39
CA LEU A 447 13.93 2.56 -18.41
C LEU A 447 13.19 3.85 -18.74
N GLU A 448 12.43 4.37 -17.77
CA GLU A 448 11.76 5.65 -17.84
C GLU A 448 12.42 6.63 -16.86
N LEU A 449 12.93 7.74 -17.38
CA LEU A 449 13.57 8.81 -16.62
C LEU A 449 12.62 9.99 -16.57
N VAL A 450 12.15 10.32 -15.38
CA VAL A 450 11.19 11.40 -15.16
C VAL A 450 11.89 12.59 -14.52
N PHE A 451 11.83 13.71 -15.23
CA PHE A 451 12.30 15.00 -14.79
C PHE A 451 11.09 15.81 -14.28
N PRO A 452 11.09 16.25 -13.01
CA PRO A 452 10.02 17.05 -12.43
C PRO A 452 9.83 18.38 -13.18
N PRO A 453 8.73 19.11 -12.93
CA PRO A 453 8.45 20.37 -13.62
C PRO A 453 9.38 21.47 -13.08
N TYR A 454 10.63 21.50 -13.53
CA TYR A 454 11.49 22.63 -13.23
C TYR A 454 10.96 23.87 -13.97
N LEU A 455 11.02 25.00 -13.27
CA LEU A 455 10.80 26.31 -13.88
C LEU A 455 11.96 26.60 -14.84
N GLY A 456 11.76 27.51 -15.80
CA GLY A 456 12.77 27.90 -16.79
C GLY A 456 14.20 28.00 -16.25
N PRO A 457 14.48 28.79 -15.19
CA PRO A 457 15.83 28.90 -14.67
C PRO A 457 16.32 27.64 -13.93
N SER A 458 15.43 26.86 -13.30
CA SER A 458 15.84 25.71 -12.49
C SER A 458 16.12 24.43 -13.28
N TRP A 459 15.91 24.44 -14.60
CA TRP A 459 16.45 23.40 -15.46
C TRP A 459 17.99 23.43 -15.40
N PRO A 460 18.64 22.29 -15.19
CA PRO A 460 20.09 22.26 -15.11
C PRO A 460 20.73 22.63 -16.45
N GLN A 461 21.72 23.50 -16.38
CA GLN A 461 22.48 24.00 -17.52
C GLN A 461 23.73 23.15 -17.76
N ALA A 462 24.28 23.18 -18.98
CA ALA A 462 25.47 22.42 -19.38
C ALA A 462 26.67 22.55 -18.42
N GLY A 463 26.86 23.73 -17.80
CA GLY A 463 27.97 23.97 -16.87
C GLY A 463 27.75 23.46 -15.44
N GLN A 464 26.52 23.10 -15.06
CA GLN A 464 26.21 22.69 -13.70
C GLN A 464 26.72 21.27 -13.38
N PRO A 465 27.08 20.98 -12.11
CA PRO A 465 27.58 19.66 -11.71
C PRO A 465 26.68 18.50 -12.13
N ALA A 466 25.35 18.66 -12.02
CA ALA A 466 24.40 17.61 -12.38
C ALA A 466 24.47 17.21 -13.85
N MET A 467 24.67 18.18 -14.74
CA MET A 467 24.80 17.91 -16.17
C MET A 467 26.13 17.25 -16.51
N GLN A 468 27.22 17.67 -15.86
CA GLN A 468 28.54 17.06 -16.03
C GLN A 468 28.53 15.59 -15.56
N ASP A 469 27.93 15.31 -14.40
CA ASP A 469 27.76 13.94 -13.89
C ASP A 469 26.85 13.11 -14.80
N TRP A 470 25.79 13.70 -15.36
CA TRP A 470 24.93 13.02 -16.34
C TRP A 470 25.71 12.60 -17.58
N TRP A 471 26.50 13.50 -18.16
CA TRP A 471 27.33 13.19 -19.32
C TRP A 471 28.33 12.09 -19.03
N ALA A 472 29.02 12.18 -17.88
CA ALA A 472 29.94 11.14 -17.43
C ALA A 472 29.23 9.79 -17.20
N THR A 473 28.00 9.82 -16.67
CA THR A 473 27.20 8.61 -16.46
C THR A 473 26.83 7.94 -17.78
N VAL A 474 26.34 8.70 -18.75
CA VAL A 474 25.96 8.17 -20.06
C VAL A 474 27.18 7.62 -20.81
N ASP A 475 28.32 8.31 -20.75
CA ASP A 475 29.58 7.81 -21.32
C ASP A 475 30.02 6.49 -20.69
N TRP A 476 29.87 6.37 -19.36
CA TRP A 476 30.16 5.15 -18.63
C TRP A 476 29.19 4.01 -18.95
N LEU A 477 27.92 4.29 -19.25
CA LEU A 477 26.92 3.25 -19.55
C LEU A 477 27.17 2.53 -20.88
N ARG A 478 27.91 3.15 -21.80
CA ARG A 478 28.07 2.70 -23.20
C ARG A 478 28.49 1.23 -23.33
N ASP A 479 29.34 0.73 -22.43
CA ASP A 479 29.83 -0.65 -22.44
C ASP A 479 29.17 -1.56 -21.40
N LYS A 480 28.19 -1.04 -20.63
CA LYS A 480 27.52 -1.77 -19.55
C LYS A 480 26.09 -2.21 -19.89
N ILE A 481 25.41 -1.46 -20.76
CA ILE A 481 24.02 -1.74 -21.14
C ILE A 481 23.94 -2.58 -22.40
N ASN A 482 22.85 -3.33 -22.54
CA ASN A 482 22.46 -3.95 -23.80
C ASN A 482 21.59 -2.96 -24.60
N ALA A 483 22.23 -1.93 -25.16
CA ALA A 483 21.53 -0.85 -25.87
C ALA A 483 20.54 -1.36 -26.94
N PRO A 484 20.86 -2.37 -27.78
CA PRO A 484 19.93 -2.90 -28.78
C PRO A 484 18.63 -3.48 -28.24
N ARG A 485 18.57 -3.76 -26.93
CA ARG A 485 17.40 -4.30 -26.24
C ARG A 485 16.80 -3.34 -25.22
N LEU A 486 17.35 -2.13 -25.10
CA LEU A 486 16.88 -1.13 -24.15
C LEU A 486 16.00 -0.10 -24.85
N THR A 487 14.76 0.00 -24.37
CA THR A 487 13.87 1.13 -24.62
C THR A 487 14.09 2.17 -23.53
N LEU A 488 14.38 3.40 -23.92
CA LEU A 488 14.53 4.53 -23.01
C LEU A 488 13.38 5.52 -23.20
N ARG A 489 12.66 5.86 -22.13
CA ARG A 489 11.67 6.94 -22.15
C ARG A 489 12.16 8.10 -21.27
N LEU A 490 12.04 9.33 -21.74
CA LEU A 490 12.30 10.54 -20.97
C LEU A 490 11.01 11.34 -20.84
N ILE A 491 10.65 11.73 -19.63
CA ILE A 491 9.45 12.50 -19.34
C ILE A 491 9.84 13.82 -18.69
N GLY A 492 9.32 14.92 -19.23
CA GLY A 492 9.45 16.27 -18.69
C GLY A 492 8.08 16.70 -18.24
N THR A 493 7.86 16.71 -16.93
CA THR A 493 6.51 16.78 -16.37
C THR A 493 6.04 18.23 -16.19
N ASP A 494 4.74 18.43 -16.01
CA ASP A 494 4.14 19.71 -15.59
C ASP A 494 3.85 19.70 -14.08
N PRO A 495 3.49 20.81 -13.42
CA PRO A 495 2.85 20.69 -12.12
C PRO A 495 1.47 20.00 -12.31
N PRO A 496 1.11 19.01 -11.48
CA PRO A 496 -0.15 18.27 -11.63
C PRO A 496 -1.35 19.21 -11.57
N SER A 497 -2.18 19.20 -12.63
CA SER A 497 -3.36 20.08 -12.75
C SER A 497 -4.31 19.90 -11.58
N GLY A 498 -4.81 21.01 -11.00
CA GLY A 498 -5.76 20.96 -9.88
C GLY A 498 -5.16 20.64 -8.51
N SER A 499 -3.89 20.25 -8.41
CA SER A 499 -3.23 20.14 -7.10
C SER A 499 -3.15 21.53 -6.43
N ARG A 500 -3.14 21.58 -5.09
CA ARG A 500 -2.78 22.81 -4.36
C ARG A 500 -1.43 23.38 -4.84
N VAL A 501 -0.53 22.52 -5.33
CA VAL A 501 0.68 22.93 -6.05
C VAL A 501 0.35 23.65 -7.34
N ALA A 502 -0.52 23.12 -8.20
CA ALA A 502 -0.97 23.89 -9.35
C ALA A 502 -1.60 25.19 -8.87
N TYR A 503 -2.35 25.26 -7.78
CA TYR A 503 -2.86 26.56 -7.33
C TYR A 503 -1.78 27.54 -6.81
N LEU A 504 -0.67 27.04 -6.24
CA LEU A 504 0.44 27.88 -5.75
C LEU A 504 1.49 28.19 -6.84
N ALA A 505 1.81 27.22 -7.69
CA ALA A 505 2.70 27.32 -8.84
C ALA A 505 1.99 27.87 -10.09
N THR A 506 0.68 27.74 -10.20
CA THR A 506 -0.20 28.27 -11.26
C THR A 506 -1.27 29.24 -10.73
N GLY A 507 -1.12 29.74 -9.50
CA GLY A 507 -1.84 30.93 -9.02
C GLY A 507 -1.43 32.17 -9.83
N PRO A 508 -1.44 33.39 -9.28
CA PRO A 508 -0.89 34.57 -9.99
C PRO A 508 0.56 34.40 -10.49
N TYR A 509 1.23 33.31 -10.11
CA TYR A 509 2.53 32.84 -10.59
C TYR A 509 2.46 31.76 -11.70
N ARG A 510 1.39 31.68 -12.48
CA ARG A 510 1.54 31.30 -13.89
C ARG A 510 2.47 32.34 -14.52
N VAL A 511 3.77 32.24 -14.29
CA VAL A 511 4.77 33.17 -14.82
C VAL A 511 4.72 32.99 -16.32
N THR A 512 4.16 33.99 -17.00
CA THR A 512 4.26 34.08 -18.44
C THR A 512 5.75 34.11 -18.73
N ILE A 513 6.26 33.07 -19.38
CA ILE A 513 7.67 33.05 -19.74
C ILE A 513 7.86 33.82 -21.03
N THR A 514 9.02 34.44 -21.17
CA THR A 514 9.46 35.02 -22.43
C THR A 514 9.80 33.93 -23.44
N VAL A 515 9.84 34.28 -24.73
CA VAL A 515 10.29 33.36 -25.79
C VAL A 515 11.71 32.87 -25.52
N ALA A 516 12.60 33.76 -25.04
CA ALA A 516 13.98 33.43 -24.70
C ALA A 516 14.09 32.42 -23.54
N GLU A 517 13.21 32.49 -22.54
CA GLU A 517 13.13 31.48 -21.48
C GLU A 517 12.62 30.13 -22.02
N GLY A 518 11.65 30.16 -22.94
CA GLY A 518 11.21 28.95 -23.67
C GLY A 518 12.36 28.31 -24.47
N ASP A 519 13.16 29.13 -25.15
CA ASP A 519 14.36 28.70 -25.87
C ASP A 519 15.40 28.09 -24.92
N ALA A 520 15.59 28.69 -23.74
CA ALA A 520 16.49 28.18 -22.72
C ALA A 520 16.05 26.80 -22.19
N ILE A 521 14.75 26.60 -21.94
CA ILE A 521 14.20 25.29 -21.55
C ILE A 521 14.44 24.25 -22.67
N MET A 522 14.18 24.62 -23.93
CA MET A 522 14.45 23.75 -25.07
C MET A 522 15.94 23.39 -25.16
N GLN A 523 16.83 24.34 -24.88
CA GLN A 523 18.28 24.09 -24.85
C GLN A 523 18.65 23.11 -23.72
N SER A 524 18.04 23.24 -22.54
CA SER A 524 18.22 22.27 -21.44
C SER A 524 17.73 20.88 -21.82
N TYR A 525 16.59 20.74 -22.52
CA TYR A 525 16.16 19.45 -23.07
C TYR A 525 17.22 18.85 -24.00
N MET A 526 17.76 19.66 -24.89
CA MET A 526 18.81 19.23 -25.81
C MET A 526 20.11 18.86 -25.09
N ASP A 527 20.46 19.54 -24.01
CA ASP A 527 21.66 19.24 -23.21
C ASP A 527 21.53 17.93 -22.42
N ILE A 528 20.33 17.59 -21.93
CA ILE A 528 20.02 16.28 -21.32
C ILE A 528 20.12 15.16 -22.37
N LEU A 529 19.62 15.41 -23.58
CA LEU A 529 19.56 14.40 -24.64
C LEU A 529 20.89 14.24 -25.40
N ARG A 530 21.73 15.27 -25.47
CA ARG A 530 23.01 15.26 -26.20
C ARG A 530 23.89 14.04 -25.90
N PRO A 531 24.19 13.67 -24.65
CA PRO A 531 25.03 12.51 -24.38
C PRO A 531 24.39 11.19 -24.81
N LEU A 532 23.06 11.07 -24.83
CA LEU A 532 22.34 9.84 -25.19
C LEU A 532 22.53 9.44 -26.65
N ARG A 533 22.88 10.39 -27.53
CA ARG A 533 23.26 10.09 -28.93
C ARG A 533 24.35 9.03 -29.01
N LYS A 534 25.33 9.08 -28.10
CA LYS A 534 26.42 8.10 -28.06
C LYS A 534 25.95 6.67 -27.75
N LEU A 535 24.79 6.52 -27.10
CA LEU A 535 24.15 5.21 -26.86
C LEU A 535 23.29 4.77 -28.04
N ALA A 536 22.80 5.69 -28.87
CA ALA A 536 21.96 5.41 -30.04
C ALA A 536 22.75 5.17 -31.34
N GLU A 537 23.97 5.70 -31.42
CA GLU A 537 24.86 5.60 -32.58
C GLU A 537 25.35 4.17 -32.85
N GLY A 538 25.45 3.82 -34.14
CA GLY A 538 25.94 2.52 -34.62
C GLY A 538 24.87 1.41 -34.71
N GLY A 539 25.26 0.28 -35.29
CA GLY A 539 24.35 -0.87 -35.48
C GLY A 539 23.88 -1.55 -34.19
N ASN A 540 24.52 -1.23 -33.05
CA ASN A 540 24.19 -1.74 -31.73
C ASN A 540 23.66 -0.63 -30.79
N GLY A 541 23.08 0.44 -31.33
CA GLY A 541 22.54 1.52 -30.50
C GLY A 541 21.24 1.15 -29.79
N LEU A 542 20.67 2.10 -29.04
CA LEU A 542 19.39 1.96 -28.35
C LEU A 542 18.30 1.33 -29.24
N ALA A 543 17.44 0.50 -28.63
CA ALA A 543 16.32 -0.12 -29.33
C ALA A 543 15.32 0.95 -29.75
N ARG A 544 14.93 1.80 -28.79
CA ARG A 544 14.02 2.94 -28.96
C ARG A 544 14.33 4.03 -27.96
N VAL A 545 14.00 5.26 -28.34
CA VAL A 545 13.97 6.42 -27.45
C VAL A 545 12.63 7.09 -27.63
N HIS A 546 11.93 7.29 -26.50
CA HIS A 546 10.68 8.04 -26.45
C HIS A 546 10.90 9.29 -25.60
N VAL A 547 10.51 10.45 -26.10
CA VAL A 547 10.58 11.71 -25.37
C VAL A 547 9.16 12.22 -25.19
N ASN A 548 8.78 12.49 -23.95
CA ASN A 548 7.53 13.15 -23.62
C ASN A 548 7.84 14.40 -22.81
N PHE A 549 8.38 15.40 -23.51
CA PHE A 549 8.63 16.72 -22.96
C PHE A 549 7.48 17.65 -23.34
N ARG A 550 7.29 18.69 -22.53
CA ARG A 550 6.29 19.71 -22.81
C ARG A 550 6.77 20.65 -23.90
N TYR A 551 5.83 21.30 -24.58
CA TYR A 551 6.16 22.36 -25.51
C TYR A 551 6.60 23.59 -24.70
N PRO A 552 7.90 23.98 -24.68
CA PRO A 552 8.39 24.97 -23.71
C PRO A 552 7.67 26.30 -23.79
N TRP A 553 7.31 26.72 -25.00
CA TRP A 553 6.65 27.99 -25.25
C TRP A 553 5.15 28.00 -24.95
N GLN A 554 4.56 26.88 -24.48
CA GLN A 554 3.13 26.83 -24.09
C GLN A 554 2.77 27.87 -23.02
N TYR A 555 3.76 28.30 -22.24
CA TYR A 555 3.61 29.28 -21.17
C TYR A 555 3.89 30.73 -21.59
N THR A 556 4.17 30.99 -22.87
CA THR A 556 4.39 32.36 -23.40
C THR A 556 3.08 33.13 -23.54
N GLU A 557 3.16 34.45 -23.53
CA GLU A 557 1.98 35.34 -23.67
C GLU A 557 1.18 35.01 -24.94
N ALA A 558 1.88 34.78 -26.05
CA ALA A 558 1.29 34.45 -27.34
C ALA A 558 0.58 33.08 -27.36
N SER A 559 1.05 32.11 -26.56
CA SER A 559 0.37 30.82 -26.44
C SER A 559 -0.83 30.93 -25.50
N ARG A 560 -0.72 31.74 -24.44
CA ARG A 560 -1.82 31.99 -23.51
C ARG A 560 -2.98 32.74 -24.12
N SER A 561 -2.72 33.68 -25.02
CA SER A 561 -3.79 34.37 -25.74
C SER A 561 -4.61 33.41 -26.61
N ARG A 562 -4.15 32.18 -26.82
CA ARG A 562 -4.88 31.11 -27.51
C ARG A 562 -5.60 30.16 -26.56
N GLU A 563 -5.45 30.26 -25.22
CA GLU A 563 -6.14 29.36 -24.29
C GLU A 563 -7.67 29.44 -24.41
N GLU A 564 -8.20 30.55 -24.93
CA GLU A 564 -9.63 30.75 -25.22
C GLU A 564 -10.10 30.09 -26.53
N ASP A 565 -9.16 29.66 -27.40
CA ASP A 565 -9.48 29.01 -28.65
C ASP A 565 -9.98 27.57 -28.40
N VAL A 566 -11.08 27.19 -29.07
CA VAL A 566 -11.70 25.86 -28.93
C VAL A 566 -10.74 24.73 -29.31
N ASP A 567 -9.79 25.00 -30.21
CA ASP A 567 -8.79 24.05 -30.69
C ASP A 567 -7.45 24.10 -29.93
N TYR A 568 -7.31 24.93 -28.89
CA TYR A 568 -6.05 25.12 -28.16
C TYR A 568 -5.41 23.81 -27.71
N ARG A 569 -6.21 22.88 -27.19
CA ARG A 569 -5.72 21.55 -26.74
C ARG A 569 -5.15 20.74 -27.90
N CYS A 570 -5.84 20.70 -29.03
CA CYS A 570 -5.38 19.98 -30.23
C CYS A 570 -4.10 20.63 -30.77
N TRP A 571 -4.06 21.96 -30.85
CA TRP A 571 -2.88 22.70 -31.25
C TRP A 571 -1.69 22.42 -30.32
N LEU A 572 -1.91 22.41 -29.01
CA LEU A 572 -0.86 22.16 -28.03
C LEU A 572 -0.35 20.72 -28.10
N ASP A 573 -1.24 19.75 -28.27
CA ASP A 573 -0.88 18.34 -28.48
C ASP A 573 -0.05 18.14 -29.75
N ASP A 574 -0.41 18.83 -30.84
CA ASP A 574 0.36 18.78 -32.08
C ASP A 574 1.75 19.42 -31.91
N ARG A 575 1.86 20.56 -31.21
CA ARG A 575 3.15 21.19 -30.91
C ARG A 575 4.03 20.36 -29.98
N ARG A 576 3.41 19.68 -29.02
CA ARG A 576 4.08 18.71 -28.15
C ARG A 576 4.59 17.52 -28.97
N ARG A 577 3.77 16.95 -29.86
CA ARG A 577 4.16 15.84 -30.75
C ARG A 577 5.33 16.26 -31.65
N GLU A 578 5.23 17.40 -32.32
CA GLU A 578 6.31 17.94 -33.17
C GLU A 578 7.63 18.12 -32.40
N THR A 579 7.54 18.63 -31.17
CA THR A 579 8.70 18.81 -30.29
C THR A 579 9.32 17.47 -29.93
N ASN A 580 8.51 16.51 -29.47
CA ASN A 580 8.99 15.18 -29.07
C ASN A 580 9.62 14.44 -30.25
N ASP A 581 8.97 14.43 -31.41
CA ASP A 581 9.49 13.91 -32.67
C ASP A 581 10.88 14.48 -33.00
N ARG A 582 11.04 15.80 -32.88
CA ARG A 582 12.31 16.49 -33.15
C ARG A 582 13.40 16.04 -32.17
N LEU A 583 13.06 15.89 -30.90
CA LEU A 583 13.99 15.47 -29.85
C LEU A 583 14.38 13.99 -29.98
N GLU A 584 13.44 13.12 -30.33
CA GLU A 584 13.69 11.70 -30.60
C GLU A 584 14.58 11.52 -31.85
N ARG A 585 14.29 12.25 -32.95
CA ARG A 585 15.17 12.29 -34.13
C ARG A 585 16.57 12.78 -33.79
N TYR A 586 16.69 13.78 -32.92
CA TYR A 586 17.99 14.28 -32.49
C TYR A 586 18.83 13.20 -31.78
N VAL A 587 18.21 12.32 -30.99
CA VAL A 587 18.91 11.22 -30.31
C VAL A 587 19.18 10.04 -31.26
N MET A 588 18.16 9.59 -31.99
CA MET A 588 18.19 8.36 -32.78
C MET A 588 18.81 8.54 -34.18
N GLY A 589 18.93 9.78 -34.66
CA GLY A 589 19.40 10.07 -36.02
C GLY A 589 18.53 9.43 -37.09
N ASP A 590 19.15 8.95 -38.17
CA ASP A 590 18.46 8.36 -39.33
C ASP A 590 17.64 7.10 -38.97
N ARG A 591 17.97 6.44 -37.86
CA ARG A 591 17.24 5.25 -37.39
C ARG A 591 15.81 5.58 -36.95
N TYR A 592 15.53 6.83 -36.59
CA TYR A 592 14.20 7.24 -36.14
C TYR A 592 13.11 6.93 -37.17
N GLY A 593 13.30 7.38 -38.42
CA GLY A 593 12.32 7.18 -39.49
C GLY A 593 12.00 5.70 -39.72
N SER A 594 13.04 4.86 -39.76
CA SER A 594 12.89 3.40 -39.93
C SER A 594 12.11 2.73 -38.79
N LEU A 595 12.14 3.29 -37.58
CA LEU A 595 11.38 2.76 -36.44
C LEU A 595 9.91 3.19 -36.50
N CYS A 596 9.64 4.44 -36.89
CA CYS A 596 8.27 4.96 -37.04
C CYS A 596 7.51 4.31 -38.20
N GLU A 597 8.17 4.03 -39.32
CA GLU A 597 7.54 3.41 -40.50
C GLU A 597 6.99 2.00 -40.24
N ASN A 598 7.46 1.31 -39.21
CA ASN A 598 7.01 -0.03 -38.86
C ASN A 598 5.65 -0.07 -38.14
N ASN A 599 4.90 1.05 -38.07
CA ASN A 599 3.58 1.17 -37.43
C ASN A 599 3.54 0.54 -36.03
N GLN A 600 4.62 0.68 -35.27
CA GLN A 600 4.58 0.26 -33.87
C GLN A 600 3.73 1.25 -33.11
N GLU A 601 2.68 0.73 -32.49
CA GLU A 601 1.77 1.48 -31.62
C GLU A 601 2.58 2.33 -30.64
N ASP A 602 2.13 3.58 -30.43
CA ASP A 602 2.63 4.43 -29.38
C ASP A 602 2.65 3.64 -28.08
N LEU A 603 3.79 3.67 -27.39
CA LEU A 603 3.88 2.96 -26.11
C LEU A 603 2.82 3.54 -25.17
N PRO A 604 2.05 2.68 -24.47
CA PRO A 604 1.05 3.16 -23.52
C PRO A 604 1.70 4.06 -22.47
N SER A 605 0.96 5.09 -22.04
CA SER A 605 1.36 5.92 -20.90
C SER A 605 1.62 5.03 -19.70
N SER A 606 2.74 5.26 -19.02
CA SER A 606 3.02 4.59 -17.76
C SER A 606 1.99 4.98 -16.72
N ARG A 607 1.74 4.11 -15.73
CA ARG A 607 0.83 4.49 -14.62
C ARG A 607 1.39 5.62 -13.80
N TRP A 608 2.72 5.77 -13.77
CA TRP A 608 3.35 6.95 -13.19
C TRP A 608 2.85 8.21 -13.91
N LEU A 609 2.95 8.25 -15.24
CA LEU A 609 2.50 9.39 -16.04
C LEU A 609 0.99 9.62 -15.89
N SER A 610 0.19 8.57 -15.98
CA SER A 610 -1.26 8.67 -15.80
C SER A 610 -1.63 9.16 -14.40
N ARG A 611 -0.96 8.69 -13.34
CA ARG A 611 -1.30 9.08 -11.96
C ARG A 611 -1.10 10.55 -11.68
N PHE A 612 -0.03 11.12 -12.22
CA PHE A 612 0.31 12.51 -11.97
C PHE A 612 -0.19 13.47 -13.06
N TYR A 613 -0.52 12.95 -14.26
CA TYR A 613 -0.83 13.76 -15.45
C TYR A 613 -2.00 13.24 -16.29
N GLY A 614 -2.77 12.29 -15.75
CA GLY A 614 -3.98 11.75 -16.36
C GLY A 614 -4.89 12.89 -16.81
N HIS A 615 -5.26 12.81 -18.10
CA HIS A 615 -5.99 13.84 -18.84
C HIS A 615 -7.49 13.81 -18.59
#